data_AF-A0A4Y4XH81-F1
#
_entry.id   AF-A0A4Y4XH81-F1
#
_cell.length_a   1.000
_cell.length_b   1.000
_cell.length_c   1.000
_cell.angle_alpha   90.00
_cell.angle_beta   90.00
_cell.angle_gamma   90.00
#
_symmetry.space_group_name_H-M   'P 1'
#
loop_
_entity.id
_entity.type
_entity.pdbx_description
1 polymer ?
#
loop_
_entity_poly.entity_id
_entity_poly.type
_entity_poly.pdbx_seq_one_letter_code
_entity_poly.pdbx_strand_id
1 'polypeptide(L)'
;MSAISITHKIALKPNNKHTTYFKKAFGCARFAYNWGLAKWKENYQLGIKTNHLQLKKEFNALKKSQFNFVYEVTKYATQQPFIHLNLAFNKFFRDLKKGLVSYPKFKKKREFQGSFYIGGDQIKIIQTANTDYLKIPNLPPIKLTEKLRFQGKINNATITQKGDHFYASISCGIDESEYKRTHKLQESHNKLGIDIGIKSFVSLSNGLNIYAPKPLDKLTRKLVRISRQLSKKIHPKTKGDKTKKSNNLLKAF
;
A
#
# COMPACT_ATOMS: atom_id res chain seq x y z
N MET A 1 -19.73 0.40 -24.89
CA MET A 1 -19.92 1.18 -23.65
C MET A 1 -18.56 1.35 -22.97
N SER A 2 -18.12 2.57 -22.69
CA SER A 2 -16.82 2.80 -22.03
C SER A 2 -16.90 2.37 -20.57
N ALA A 3 -16.04 1.44 -20.14
CA ALA A 3 -16.01 1.00 -18.75
C ALA A 3 -15.33 2.06 -17.88
N ILE A 4 -16.02 2.56 -16.86
CA ILE A 4 -15.48 3.50 -15.88
C ILE A 4 -14.64 2.69 -14.88
N SER A 5 -13.37 3.05 -14.71
CA SER A 5 -12.51 2.44 -13.69
C SER A 5 -12.62 3.19 -12.37
N ILE A 6 -13.13 2.52 -11.34
CA ILE A 6 -13.26 3.07 -9.99
C ILE A 6 -12.60 2.16 -8.97
N THR A 7 -12.16 2.71 -7.84
CA THR A 7 -11.51 1.94 -6.78
C THR A 7 -12.24 2.09 -5.46
N HIS A 8 -12.55 0.97 -4.81
CA HIS A 8 -13.04 0.94 -3.44
C HIS A 8 -11.90 0.51 -2.50
N LYS A 9 -11.57 1.35 -1.51
CA LYS A 9 -10.54 1.03 -0.52
C LYS A 9 -11.17 0.61 0.80
N ILE A 10 -11.12 -0.69 1.07
CA ILE A 10 -11.78 -1.32 2.20
C ILE A 10 -10.74 -1.77 3.22
N ALA A 11 -10.98 -1.53 4.51
CA ALA A 11 -10.15 -2.09 5.57
C ALA A 11 -10.38 -3.60 5.71
N LEU A 12 -9.31 -4.34 6.01
CA LEU A 12 -9.32 -5.79 6.21
C LEU A 12 -9.31 -6.13 7.70
N LYS A 13 -9.90 -7.27 8.05
CA LYS A 13 -9.71 -7.92 9.37
C LYS A 13 -8.81 -9.15 9.21
N PRO A 14 -7.48 -8.99 9.08
CA PRO A 14 -6.57 -10.12 8.94
C PRO A 14 -6.34 -10.85 10.25
N ASN A 15 -6.06 -12.16 10.17
CA ASN A 15 -5.50 -12.93 11.27
C ASN A 15 -3.97 -13.02 11.13
N ASN A 16 -3.30 -13.77 12.00
CA ASN A 16 -1.84 -13.92 11.97
C ASN A 16 -1.32 -14.59 10.69
N LYS A 17 -2.08 -15.52 10.10
CA LYS A 17 -1.73 -16.16 8.81
C LYS A 17 -1.80 -15.15 7.66
N HIS A 18 -2.86 -14.36 7.60
CA HIS A 18 -3.01 -13.27 6.61
C HIS A 18 -1.87 -12.26 6.73
N THR A 19 -1.58 -11.81 7.96
CA THR A 19 -0.52 -10.82 8.23
C THR A 19 0.85 -11.33 7.80
N THR A 20 1.20 -12.57 8.18
CA THR A 20 2.46 -13.20 7.76
C THR A 20 2.59 -13.26 6.24
N TYR A 21 1.54 -13.68 5.54
CA TYR A 21 1.53 -13.72 4.09
C TYR A 21 1.71 -12.33 3.46
N PHE A 22 0.98 -11.32 3.95
CA PHE A 22 1.12 -9.95 3.43
C PHE A 22 2.54 -9.43 3.57
N LYS A 23 3.19 -9.68 4.72
CA LYS A 23 4.58 -9.30 4.96
C LYS A 23 5.55 -10.02 4.01
N LYS A 24 5.34 -11.32 3.76
CA LYS A 24 6.09 -12.09 2.75
C LYS A 24 5.90 -11.50 1.35
N ALA A 25 4.66 -11.17 0.98
CA ALA A 25 4.33 -10.60 -0.33
C ALA A 25 4.94 -9.20 -0.53
N PHE A 26 4.89 -8.33 0.49
CA PHE A 26 5.60 -7.04 0.49
C PHE A 26 7.11 -7.23 0.34
N GLY A 27 7.67 -8.26 0.99
CA GLY A 27 9.06 -8.65 0.87
C GLY A 27 9.43 -9.05 -0.56
N CYS A 28 8.66 -9.95 -1.16
CA CYS A 28 8.85 -10.41 -2.53
C CYS A 28 8.72 -9.26 -3.55
N ALA A 29 7.74 -8.38 -3.35
CA ALA A 29 7.55 -7.22 -4.23
C ALA A 29 8.70 -6.21 -4.15
N ARG A 30 9.20 -5.95 -2.94
CA ARG A 30 10.39 -5.13 -2.73
C ARG A 30 11.63 -5.79 -3.35
N PHE A 31 11.80 -7.08 -3.12
CA PHE A 31 12.94 -7.85 -3.62
C PHE A 31 13.00 -7.83 -5.15
N ALA A 32 11.92 -8.19 -5.84
CA ALA A 32 11.88 -8.20 -7.31
C ALA A 32 12.14 -6.82 -7.91
N TYR A 33 11.58 -5.75 -7.32
CA TYR A 33 11.87 -4.37 -7.76
C TYR A 33 13.35 -4.03 -7.62
N ASN A 34 13.93 -4.33 -6.45
CA ASN A 34 15.32 -4.01 -6.17
C ASN A 34 16.28 -4.85 -7.01
N TRP A 35 15.99 -6.14 -7.19
CA TRP A 35 16.75 -7.01 -8.07
C TRP A 35 16.77 -6.46 -9.50
N GLY A 36 15.59 -6.08 -10.02
CA GLY A 36 15.50 -5.49 -11.37
C GLY A 36 16.26 -4.17 -11.49
N LEU A 37 16.20 -3.30 -10.48
CA LEU A 37 16.95 -2.05 -10.47
C LEU A 37 18.47 -2.28 -10.39
N ALA A 38 18.92 -3.29 -9.64
CA ALA A 38 20.33 -3.66 -9.56
C ALA A 38 20.84 -4.17 -10.92
N LYS A 39 20.11 -5.09 -11.55
CA LYS A 39 20.44 -5.58 -12.89
C LYS A 39 20.41 -4.51 -13.97
N TRP A 40 19.45 -3.58 -13.90
CA TRP A 40 19.45 -2.43 -14.80
C TRP A 40 20.74 -1.61 -14.69
N LYS A 41 21.23 -1.38 -13.47
CA LYS A 41 22.47 -0.63 -13.24
C LYS A 41 23.70 -1.37 -13.75
N GLU A 42 23.78 -2.67 -13.50
CA GLU A 42 24.85 -3.55 -14.01
C GLU A 42 24.90 -3.51 -15.54
N ASN A 43 23.75 -3.73 -16.20
CA ASN A 43 23.67 -3.69 -17.65
C ASN A 43 24.04 -2.31 -18.21
N TYR A 44 23.64 -1.23 -17.54
CA TYR A 44 24.03 0.13 -17.95
C TYR A 44 25.55 0.33 -17.88
N GLN A 45 26.22 -0.17 -16.83
CA GLN A 45 27.68 -0.12 -16.71
C GLN A 45 28.39 -0.92 -17.81
N LEU A 46 27.78 -2.03 -18.25
CA LEU A 46 28.28 -2.87 -19.34
C LEU A 46 27.90 -2.35 -20.74
N GLY A 47 27.20 -1.21 -20.85
CA GLY A 47 26.71 -0.68 -22.13
C GLY A 47 25.56 -1.48 -22.77
N ILE A 48 24.95 -2.41 -22.03
CA ILE A 48 23.87 -3.28 -22.50
C ILE A 48 22.52 -2.57 -22.35
N LYS A 49 21.83 -2.36 -23.47
CA LYS A 49 20.45 -1.84 -23.46
C LYS A 49 19.51 -2.86 -22.81
N THR A 50 18.80 -2.41 -21.79
CA THR A 50 17.93 -3.28 -20.98
C THR A 50 16.47 -2.96 -21.19
N ASN A 51 15.64 -4.01 -21.28
CA ASN A 51 14.18 -3.91 -21.22
C ASN A 51 13.65 -4.58 -19.95
N HIS A 52 12.65 -3.99 -19.30
CA HIS A 52 11.97 -4.58 -18.14
C HIS A 52 11.42 -6.00 -18.41
N LEU A 53 11.03 -6.31 -19.65
CA LEU A 53 10.59 -7.67 -20.04
C LEU A 53 11.75 -8.67 -20.02
N GLN A 54 12.94 -8.27 -20.46
CA GLN A 54 14.15 -9.10 -20.41
C GLN A 54 14.54 -9.38 -18.95
N LEU A 55 14.56 -8.33 -18.11
CA LEU A 55 14.81 -8.48 -16.66
C LEU A 55 13.80 -9.42 -16.00
N LYS A 56 12.52 -9.29 -16.34
CA LYS A 56 11.47 -10.19 -15.85
C LYS A 56 11.71 -11.64 -16.32
N LYS A 57 12.15 -11.84 -17.57
CA LYS A 57 12.47 -13.17 -18.12
C LYS A 57 13.64 -13.80 -17.38
N GLU A 58 14.73 -13.06 -17.19
CA GLU A 58 15.90 -13.49 -16.43
C GLU A 58 15.54 -13.84 -14.98
N PHE A 59 14.80 -12.96 -14.29
CA PHE A 59 14.31 -13.25 -12.94
C PHE A 59 13.47 -14.53 -12.87
N ASN A 60 12.61 -14.76 -13.87
CA ASN A 60 11.79 -15.97 -13.94
C ASN A 60 12.60 -17.25 -14.19
N ALA A 61 13.76 -17.16 -14.85
CA ALA A 61 14.66 -18.30 -15.01
C ALA A 61 15.34 -18.64 -13.67
N LEU A 62 15.72 -17.62 -12.90
CA LEU A 62 16.43 -17.79 -11.63
C LEU A 62 15.52 -18.13 -10.45
N LYS A 63 14.24 -17.73 -10.47
CA LYS A 63 13.37 -17.81 -9.28
C LYS A 63 13.20 -19.22 -8.72
N LYS A 64 13.22 -20.27 -9.55
CA LYS A 64 13.01 -21.65 -9.09
C LYS A 64 14.24 -22.18 -8.35
N SER A 65 15.44 -21.87 -8.84
CA SER A 65 16.70 -22.34 -8.25
C SER A 65 17.20 -21.44 -7.11
N GLN A 66 17.12 -20.12 -7.26
CA GLN A 66 17.73 -19.17 -6.32
C GLN A 66 16.73 -18.50 -5.37
N PHE A 67 15.47 -18.35 -5.78
CA PHE A 67 14.49 -17.54 -5.04
C PHE A 67 13.19 -18.29 -4.75
N ASN A 68 13.27 -19.57 -4.36
CA ASN A 68 12.10 -20.44 -4.20
C ASN A 68 11.02 -19.86 -3.25
N PHE A 69 11.41 -19.05 -2.27
CA PHE A 69 10.49 -18.36 -1.35
C PHE A 69 9.44 -17.48 -2.05
N VAL A 70 9.65 -17.06 -3.30
CA VAL A 70 8.67 -16.24 -4.04
C VAL A 70 7.39 -17.00 -4.42
N TYR A 71 7.43 -18.33 -4.40
CA TYR A 71 6.27 -19.18 -4.69
C TYR A 71 5.29 -19.29 -3.52
N GLU A 72 5.69 -18.86 -2.32
CA GLU A 72 4.81 -18.83 -1.15
C GLU A 72 3.68 -17.79 -1.29
N VAL A 73 3.82 -16.85 -2.22
CA VAL A 73 2.89 -15.73 -2.46
C VAL A 73 2.41 -15.71 -3.90
N THR A 74 1.39 -14.89 -4.19
CA THR A 74 0.90 -14.70 -5.57
C THR A 74 2.02 -14.32 -6.54
N LYS A 75 1.95 -14.87 -7.77
CA LYS A 75 2.83 -14.50 -8.90
C LYS A 75 2.91 -12.99 -9.11
N TYR A 76 1.84 -12.25 -8.82
CA TYR A 76 1.80 -10.79 -9.04
C TYR A 76 2.69 -10.02 -8.08
N ALA A 77 3.00 -10.58 -6.90
CA ALA A 77 3.92 -9.96 -5.96
C ALA A 77 5.30 -9.76 -6.59
N THR A 78 5.77 -10.66 -7.46
CA THR A 78 7.06 -10.52 -8.16
C THR A 78 6.95 -9.96 -9.57
N GLN A 79 5.83 -10.17 -10.27
CA GLN A 79 5.66 -9.68 -11.65
C GLN A 79 5.41 -8.17 -11.73
N GLN A 80 4.48 -7.64 -10.92
CA GLN A 80 4.12 -6.22 -10.95
C GLN A 80 5.30 -5.27 -10.66
N PRO A 81 6.24 -5.59 -9.75
CA PRO A 81 7.45 -4.81 -9.54
C PRO A 81 8.23 -4.42 -10.80
N PHE A 82 8.33 -5.30 -11.81
CA PHE A 82 9.03 -4.99 -13.07
C PHE A 82 8.27 -3.97 -13.92
N ILE A 83 6.93 -4.01 -13.90
CA ILE A 83 6.08 -2.99 -14.54
C ILE A 83 6.24 -1.65 -13.82
N HIS A 84 6.25 -1.65 -12.49
CA HIS A 84 6.51 -0.44 -11.71
C HIS A 84 7.92 0.12 -11.96
N LEU A 85 8.92 -0.74 -12.17
CA LEU A 85 10.27 -0.33 -12.53
C LEU A 85 10.29 0.34 -13.91
N ASN A 86 9.60 -0.24 -14.89
CA ASN A 86 9.45 0.35 -16.23
C ASN A 86 8.80 1.74 -16.16
N LEU A 87 7.70 1.88 -15.41
CA LEU A 87 7.04 3.17 -15.20
C LEU A 87 7.96 4.19 -14.52
N ALA A 88 8.80 3.75 -13.58
CA ALA A 88 9.76 4.62 -12.91
C ALA A 88 10.85 5.12 -13.88
N PHE A 89 11.36 4.27 -14.77
CA PHE A 89 12.32 4.68 -15.80
C PHE A 89 11.68 5.56 -16.88
N ASN A 90 10.46 5.25 -17.33
CA ASN A 90 9.72 6.12 -18.26
C ASN A 90 9.51 7.52 -17.67
N LYS A 91 9.17 7.60 -16.38
CA LYS A 91 9.10 8.88 -15.65
C LYS A 91 10.47 9.56 -15.60
N PHE A 92 11.54 8.84 -15.28
CA PHE A 92 12.89 9.39 -15.24
C PHE A 92 13.29 10.01 -16.58
N PHE A 93 13.12 9.32 -17.70
CA PHE A 93 13.48 9.85 -19.02
C PHE A 93 12.62 11.05 -19.43
N ARG A 94 11.32 11.02 -19.08
CA ARG A 94 10.42 12.16 -19.31
C ARG A 94 10.83 13.39 -18.49
N ASP A 95 11.20 13.19 -17.23
CA ASP A 95 11.61 14.26 -16.32
C ASP A 95 13.00 14.80 -16.71
N LEU A 96 13.90 13.93 -17.20
CA LEU A 96 15.23 14.32 -17.68
C LEU A 96 15.16 15.29 -18.86
N LYS A 97 14.21 15.08 -19.79
CA LYS A 97 13.92 16.02 -20.89
C LYS A 97 13.49 17.42 -20.40
N LYS A 98 13.02 17.52 -19.15
CA LYS A 98 12.62 18.77 -18.50
C LYS A 98 13.69 19.32 -17.55
N GLY A 99 14.90 18.74 -17.54
CA GLY A 99 15.98 19.12 -16.62
C GLY A 99 15.79 18.64 -15.17
N LEU A 100 14.83 17.74 -14.91
CA LEU A 100 14.55 17.23 -13.56
C LEU A 100 15.18 15.84 -13.35
N VAL A 101 15.83 15.62 -12.22
CA VAL A 101 16.45 14.33 -11.88
C VAL A 101 15.53 13.49 -10.99
N SER A 102 14.96 12.43 -11.56
CA SER A 102 14.02 11.53 -10.84
C SER A 102 14.37 10.04 -10.96
N TYR A 103 15.67 9.72 -10.97
CA TYR A 103 16.17 8.35 -11.14
C TYR A 103 15.57 7.36 -10.12
N PRO A 104 15.17 6.14 -10.53
CA PRO A 104 14.59 5.13 -9.64
C PRO A 104 15.50 4.75 -8.46
N LYS A 105 14.92 4.66 -7.25
CA LYS A 105 15.64 4.34 -6.01
C LYS A 105 15.26 2.97 -5.48
N PHE A 106 16.21 2.28 -4.86
CA PHE A 106 15.93 1.03 -4.15
C PHE A 106 14.85 1.23 -3.08
N LYS A 107 13.89 0.31 -3.05
CA LYS A 107 12.83 0.26 -2.04
C LYS A 107 13.40 -0.25 -0.73
N LYS A 108 13.07 0.43 0.37
CA LYS A 108 13.48 0.07 1.74
C LYS A 108 12.39 -0.77 2.43
N LYS A 109 12.78 -1.68 3.33
CA LYS A 109 11.83 -2.36 4.23
C LYS A 109 11.35 -1.36 5.27
N ARG A 110 10.03 -1.34 5.51
CA ARG A 110 9.39 -0.58 6.59
C ARG A 110 8.47 -1.53 7.33
N GLU A 111 8.43 -1.44 8.65
CA GLU A 111 7.68 -2.40 9.46
C GLU A 111 6.17 -2.21 9.25
N PHE A 112 5.66 -0.99 9.42
CA PHE A 112 4.22 -0.70 9.36
C PHE A 112 3.76 -0.14 8.00
N GLN A 113 4.49 -0.46 6.94
CA GLN A 113 4.20 0.04 5.60
C GLN A 113 4.68 -0.92 4.51
N GLY A 114 3.79 -1.24 3.59
CA GLY A 114 4.08 -2.06 2.42
C GLY A 114 2.85 -2.18 1.53
N SER A 115 3.06 -2.59 0.29
CA SER A 115 1.97 -2.95 -0.60
C SER A 115 2.39 -4.03 -1.58
N PHE A 116 1.43 -4.81 -2.06
CA PHE A 116 1.59 -5.69 -3.22
C PHE A 116 0.31 -5.70 -4.05
N TYR A 117 0.50 -5.87 -5.35
CA TYR A 117 -0.56 -5.90 -6.36
C TYR A 117 -0.98 -7.34 -6.63
N ILE A 118 -2.25 -7.52 -7.01
CA ILE A 118 -2.85 -8.77 -7.43
C ILE A 118 -3.76 -8.49 -8.63
N GLY A 119 -3.59 -9.24 -9.71
CA GLY A 119 -4.48 -9.16 -10.87
C GLY A 119 -5.88 -9.71 -10.58
N GLY A 120 -6.89 -9.17 -11.25
CA GLY A 120 -8.29 -9.57 -11.10
C GLY A 120 -8.55 -11.05 -11.39
N ASP A 121 -7.71 -11.71 -12.20
CA ASP A 121 -7.75 -13.15 -12.49
C ASP A 121 -7.56 -14.03 -11.24
N GLN A 122 -6.91 -13.50 -10.20
CA GLN A 122 -6.61 -14.22 -8.96
C GLN A 122 -7.46 -13.78 -7.76
N ILE A 123 -8.37 -12.83 -7.96
CA ILE A 123 -9.19 -12.26 -6.90
C ILE A 123 -10.63 -12.74 -7.05
N LYS A 124 -11.22 -13.16 -5.93
CA LYS A 124 -12.67 -13.38 -5.84
C LYS A 124 -13.21 -12.70 -4.59
N ILE A 125 -14.39 -12.11 -4.71
CA ILE A 125 -15.15 -11.61 -3.56
C ILE A 125 -16.24 -12.63 -3.27
N ILE A 126 -16.21 -13.19 -2.06
CA ILE A 126 -17.23 -14.10 -1.57
C ILE A 126 -18.21 -13.25 -0.76
N GLN A 127 -19.40 -13.07 -1.32
CA GLN A 127 -20.48 -12.32 -0.68
C GLN A 127 -21.28 -13.24 0.23
N THR A 128 -21.60 -12.78 1.44
CA THR A 128 -22.48 -13.46 2.40
C THR A 128 -23.55 -12.47 2.86
N ALA A 129 -24.63 -12.96 3.48
CA ALA A 129 -25.74 -12.13 3.97
C ALA A 129 -25.25 -10.86 4.70
N ASN A 130 -24.28 -11.00 5.61
CA ASN A 130 -23.84 -9.89 6.47
C ASN A 130 -22.51 -9.27 6.07
N THR A 131 -21.57 -10.02 5.48
CA THR A 131 -20.19 -9.54 5.25
C THR A 131 -19.57 -10.15 4.01
N ASP A 132 -18.70 -9.39 3.36
CA ASP A 132 -17.93 -9.86 2.21
C ASP A 132 -16.54 -10.34 2.63
N TYR A 133 -16.01 -11.32 1.89
CA TYR A 133 -14.66 -11.85 2.08
C TYR A 133 -13.86 -11.74 0.79
N LEU A 134 -12.60 -11.32 0.93
CA LEU A 134 -11.63 -11.30 -0.15
C LEU A 134 -10.85 -12.62 -0.20
N LYS A 135 -10.99 -13.36 -1.28
CA LYS A 135 -10.21 -14.56 -1.56
C LYS A 135 -9.05 -14.23 -2.50
N ILE A 136 -7.85 -14.60 -2.07
CA ILE A 136 -6.61 -14.52 -2.85
C ILE A 136 -5.88 -15.88 -2.83
N PRO A 137 -4.95 -16.14 -3.76
CA PRO A 137 -4.28 -17.44 -3.85
C PRO A 137 -3.46 -17.75 -2.59
N ASN A 138 -3.41 -19.03 -2.22
CA ASN A 138 -2.62 -19.55 -1.10
C ASN A 138 -3.01 -18.95 0.28
N LEU A 139 -4.21 -18.40 0.41
CA LEU A 139 -4.77 -17.91 1.67
C LEU A 139 -6.24 -18.27 1.85
N PRO A 140 -6.71 -18.45 3.10
CA PRO A 140 -8.13 -18.49 3.39
C PRO A 140 -8.80 -17.12 3.11
N PRO A 141 -10.13 -17.08 2.95
CA PRO A 141 -10.86 -15.82 2.74
C PRO A 141 -10.61 -14.80 3.86
N ILE A 142 -10.36 -13.55 3.49
CA ILE A 142 -10.08 -12.46 4.41
C ILE A 142 -11.34 -11.62 4.57
N LYS A 143 -11.80 -11.42 5.80
CA LYS A 143 -13.00 -10.62 6.08
C LYS A 143 -12.78 -9.14 5.72
N LEU A 144 -13.70 -8.58 4.93
CA LEU A 144 -13.79 -7.15 4.67
C LEU A 144 -14.56 -6.45 5.79
N THR A 145 -14.23 -5.19 6.05
CA THR A 145 -14.94 -4.36 7.06
C THR A 145 -16.26 -3.82 6.55
N GLU A 146 -16.39 -3.65 5.24
CA GLU A 146 -17.60 -3.21 4.54
C GLU A 146 -17.79 -4.04 3.26
N LYS A 147 -19.00 -4.06 2.73
CA LYS A 147 -19.31 -4.75 1.47
C LYS A 147 -18.68 -4.01 0.29
N LEU A 148 -18.37 -4.73 -0.79
CA LEU A 148 -17.91 -4.09 -2.01
C LEU A 148 -19.04 -3.22 -2.58
N ARG A 149 -18.81 -1.90 -2.67
CA ARG A 149 -19.81 -0.91 -3.09
C ARG A 149 -20.23 -1.06 -4.55
N PHE A 150 -19.29 -1.48 -5.40
CA PHE A 150 -19.41 -1.45 -6.85
C PHE A 150 -19.68 -2.84 -7.42
N GLN A 151 -20.73 -2.95 -8.22
CA GLN A 151 -21.05 -4.13 -9.01
C GLN A 151 -20.38 -4.01 -10.37
N GLY A 152 -19.38 -4.84 -10.63
CA GLY A 152 -18.65 -4.80 -11.90
C GLY A 152 -17.48 -5.77 -11.93
N LYS A 153 -16.75 -5.76 -13.04
CA LYS A 153 -15.59 -6.63 -13.22
C LYS A 153 -14.44 -6.14 -12.35
N ILE A 154 -13.91 -7.01 -11.49
CA ILE A 154 -12.70 -6.71 -10.71
C ILE A 154 -11.50 -6.74 -11.65
N ASN A 155 -10.83 -5.59 -11.79
CA ASN A 155 -9.64 -5.45 -12.61
C ASN A 155 -8.39 -5.91 -11.85
N ASN A 156 -8.27 -5.48 -10.60
CA ASN A 156 -7.15 -5.78 -9.72
C ASN A 156 -7.47 -5.40 -8.27
N ALA A 157 -6.61 -5.82 -7.35
CA ALA A 157 -6.58 -5.30 -6.00
C ALA A 157 -5.14 -5.06 -5.54
N THR A 158 -4.96 -4.00 -4.77
CA THR A 158 -3.69 -3.73 -4.07
C THR A 158 -3.90 -3.83 -2.57
N ILE A 159 -3.21 -4.77 -1.93
CA ILE A 159 -3.17 -4.87 -0.48
C ILE A 159 -2.11 -3.93 0.04
N THR A 160 -2.47 -3.07 0.99
CA THR A 160 -1.57 -2.07 1.58
C THR A 160 -1.64 -2.13 3.10
N GLN A 161 -0.50 -1.95 3.76
CA GLN A 161 -0.41 -1.72 5.20
C GLN A 161 -0.17 -0.24 5.49
N LYS A 162 -0.93 0.33 6.43
CA LYS A 162 -0.69 1.66 7.00
C LYS A 162 -0.86 1.58 8.52
N GLY A 163 0.24 1.68 9.25
CA GLY A 163 0.23 1.39 10.69
C GLY A 163 -0.05 -0.09 10.94
N ASP A 164 -0.93 -0.37 11.89
CA ASP A 164 -1.37 -1.73 12.21
C ASP A 164 -2.53 -2.22 11.33
N HIS A 165 -3.04 -1.35 10.44
CA HIS A 165 -4.19 -1.65 9.60
C HIS A 165 -3.79 -2.07 8.18
N PHE A 166 -4.55 -3.01 7.65
CA PHE A 166 -4.44 -3.48 6.28
C PHE A 166 -5.67 -3.06 5.47
N TYR A 167 -5.47 -2.73 4.21
CA TYR A 167 -6.51 -2.28 3.30
C TYR A 167 -6.40 -3.00 1.97
N ALA A 168 -7.52 -3.35 1.38
CA ALA A 168 -7.61 -3.77 -0.02
C ALA A 168 -8.18 -2.61 -0.84
N SER A 169 -7.38 -2.10 -1.78
CA SER A 169 -7.86 -1.15 -2.80
C SER A 169 -8.26 -1.97 -4.02
N ILE A 170 -9.56 -2.21 -4.19
CA ILE A 170 -10.14 -3.06 -5.24
C ILE A 170 -10.57 -2.15 -6.38
N SER A 171 -9.95 -2.30 -7.54
CA SER A 171 -10.31 -1.58 -8.76
C SER A 171 -11.34 -2.39 -9.54
N CYS A 172 -12.47 -1.75 -9.84
CA CYS A 172 -13.59 -2.32 -10.59
C CYS A 172 -13.79 -1.52 -11.88
N GLY A 173 -14.01 -2.23 -12.99
CA GLY A 173 -14.63 -1.67 -14.19
C GLY A 173 -16.14 -1.75 -14.04
N ILE A 174 -16.80 -0.60 -14.00
CA ILE A 174 -18.25 -0.47 -13.89
C ILE A 174 -18.84 0.20 -15.13
N ASP A 175 -20.12 -0.02 -15.38
CA ASP A 175 -20.87 0.72 -16.40
C ASP A 175 -21.36 2.08 -15.87
N GLU A 176 -21.91 2.89 -16.76
CA GLU A 176 -22.40 4.22 -16.43
C GLU A 176 -23.64 4.17 -15.52
N SER A 177 -24.50 3.16 -15.66
CA SER A 177 -25.67 2.97 -14.80
C SER A 177 -25.28 2.72 -13.33
N GLU A 178 -24.28 1.88 -13.10
CA GLU A 178 -23.73 1.57 -11.79
C GLU A 178 -23.02 2.79 -11.20
N TYR A 179 -22.32 3.56 -12.04
CA TYR A 179 -21.72 4.82 -11.60
C TYR A 179 -22.80 5.79 -11.10
N LYS A 180 -23.88 5.99 -11.87
CA LYS A 180 -25.02 6.83 -11.47
C LYS A 180 -25.73 6.30 -10.22
N ARG A 181 -25.85 4.97 -10.06
CA ARG A 181 -26.45 4.33 -8.87
C ARG A 181 -25.65 4.66 -7.61
N THR A 182 -24.32 4.66 -7.70
CA THR A 182 -23.42 4.83 -6.55
C THR A 182 -23.01 6.29 -6.28
N HIS A 183 -23.07 7.15 -7.29
CA HIS A 183 -22.73 8.57 -7.22
C HIS A 183 -23.96 9.42 -7.56
N LYS A 184 -25.08 9.15 -6.89
CA LYS A 184 -26.25 10.01 -7.00
C LYS A 184 -25.86 11.42 -6.55
N LEU A 185 -25.93 12.37 -7.47
CA LEU A 185 -25.88 13.78 -7.11
C LEU A 185 -27.12 14.07 -6.28
N GLN A 186 -26.94 14.38 -4.99
CA GLN A 186 -28.01 15.02 -4.26
C GLN A 186 -28.06 16.47 -4.74
N GLU A 187 -29.09 16.81 -5.50
CA GLU A 187 -29.43 18.21 -5.78
C GLU A 187 -29.96 18.85 -4.48
N SER A 188 -29.03 19.19 -3.60
CA SER A 188 -29.32 20.03 -2.44
C SER A 188 -29.15 21.48 -2.84
N HIS A 189 -30.25 22.22 -2.89
CA HIS A 189 -30.21 23.69 -3.03
C HIS A 189 -29.65 24.38 -1.77
N ASN A 190 -29.52 23.64 -0.66
CA ASN A 190 -28.91 24.13 0.57
C ASN A 190 -27.39 24.07 0.44
N LYS A 191 -26.80 25.20 0.07
CA LYS A 191 -25.34 25.42 0.14
C LYS A 191 -24.98 25.76 1.57
N LEU A 192 -24.07 25.00 2.16
CA LEU A 192 -23.55 25.25 3.50
C LEU A 192 -22.07 25.59 3.43
N GLY A 193 -21.69 26.79 3.87
CA GLY A 193 -20.29 27.16 4.06
C GLY A 193 -19.72 26.39 5.25
N ILE A 194 -18.57 25.76 5.06
CA ILE A 194 -17.82 25.06 6.11
C ILE A 194 -16.49 25.78 6.27
N ASP A 195 -16.28 26.38 7.45
CA ASP A 195 -14.99 26.94 7.85
C ASP A 195 -14.35 26.05 8.93
N ILE A 196 -13.04 25.80 8.80
CA ILE A 196 -12.29 24.89 9.68
C ILE A 196 -11.22 25.72 10.39
N GLY A 197 -11.33 25.84 11.71
CA GLY A 197 -10.49 26.73 12.50
C GLY A 197 -9.77 26.07 13.67
N ILE A 198 -8.95 26.87 14.35
CA ILE A 198 -8.23 26.47 15.57
C ILE A 198 -9.13 26.64 16.81
N LYS A 199 -10.03 27.64 16.82
CA LYS A 199 -10.98 27.90 17.91
C LYS A 199 -12.20 26.96 17.83
N SER A 200 -12.81 26.87 16.65
CA SER A 200 -13.89 25.94 16.30
C SER A 200 -13.36 24.95 15.28
N PHE A 201 -13.56 23.65 15.51
CA PHE A 201 -13.16 22.61 14.59
C PHE A 201 -13.91 22.74 13.27
N VAL A 202 -15.21 23.04 13.36
CA VAL A 202 -16.06 23.34 12.20
C VAL A 202 -17.01 24.47 12.59
N SER A 203 -17.08 25.50 11.75
CA SER A 203 -18.09 26.56 11.80
C SER A 203 -18.91 26.48 10.52
N LEU A 204 -20.24 26.38 10.66
CA LEU A 204 -21.16 26.26 9.53
C LEU A 204 -21.84 27.62 9.29
N SER A 205 -22.11 27.96 8.03
CA SER A 205 -22.76 29.23 7.68
C SER A 205 -24.19 29.38 8.23
N ASN A 206 -24.79 28.30 8.72
CA ASN A 206 -26.06 28.30 9.43
C ASN A 206 -25.93 28.59 10.95
N GLY A 207 -24.74 28.98 11.42
CA GLY A 207 -24.48 29.34 12.81
C GLY A 207 -24.09 28.18 13.72
N LEU A 208 -24.11 26.93 13.24
CA LEU A 208 -23.70 25.78 14.04
C LEU A 208 -22.17 25.73 14.15
N ASN A 209 -21.67 25.67 15.38
CA ASN A 209 -20.24 25.60 15.68
C ASN A 209 -19.92 24.34 16.47
N ILE A 210 -18.99 23.54 15.95
CA ILE A 210 -18.40 22.41 16.65
C ILE A 210 -17.07 22.90 17.23
N TYR A 211 -16.98 22.99 18.56
CA TYR A 211 -15.76 23.44 19.23
C TYR A 211 -14.61 22.48 18.98
N ALA A 212 -13.43 23.03 18.75
CA ALA A 212 -12.24 22.21 18.61
C ALA A 212 -11.90 21.57 19.95
N PRO A 213 -11.82 20.23 20.03
CA PRO A 213 -11.20 19.62 21.19
C PRO A 213 -9.77 20.15 21.24
N LYS A 214 -9.36 20.69 22.41
CA LYS A 214 -7.99 21.18 22.65
C LYS A 214 -7.01 20.13 23.21
N PRO A 215 -7.14 18.79 23.03
CA PRO A 215 -6.13 17.88 23.51
C PRO A 215 -4.92 17.87 22.58
N LEU A 216 -4.96 18.49 21.39
CA LEU A 216 -3.86 18.45 20.42
C LEU A 216 -2.54 18.85 21.08
N ASP A 217 -2.40 20.04 21.65
CA ASP A 217 -1.14 20.47 22.27
C ASP A 217 -0.67 19.54 23.40
N LYS A 218 -1.60 19.03 24.21
CA LYS A 218 -1.29 18.07 25.29
C LYS A 218 -0.81 16.73 24.72
N LEU A 219 -1.50 16.22 23.70
CA LEU A 219 -1.19 14.96 23.04
C LEU A 219 0.09 15.06 22.20
N THR A 220 0.33 16.17 21.52
CA THR A 220 1.55 16.44 20.76
C THR A 220 2.75 16.53 21.71
N ARG A 221 2.62 17.26 22.84
CA ARG A 221 3.65 17.26 23.89
C ARG A 221 3.91 15.86 24.44
N LYS A 222 2.85 15.09 24.71
CA LYS A 222 2.96 13.69 25.15
C LYS A 222 3.65 12.81 24.11
N LEU A 223 3.32 12.95 22.83
CA LEU A 223 3.90 12.22 21.71
C LEU A 223 5.39 12.54 21.57
N VAL A 224 5.78 13.81 21.59
CA VAL A 224 7.19 14.23 21.56
C VAL A 224 7.96 13.63 22.73
N ARG A 225 7.40 13.68 23.95
CA ARG A 225 8.02 13.08 25.14
C ARG A 225 8.22 11.57 24.99
N ILE A 226 7.18 10.83 24.57
CA ILE A 226 7.25 9.38 24.36
C ILE A 226 8.23 9.02 23.24
N SER A 227 8.23 9.78 22.14
CA SER A 227 9.16 9.59 21.01
C SER A 227 10.63 9.79 21.45
N ARG A 228 10.93 10.83 22.23
CA ARG A 228 12.25 11.05 22.83
C ARG A 228 12.67 9.92 23.76
N GLN A 229 11.75 9.42 24.59
CA GLN A 229 12.02 8.27 25.46
C GLN A 229 12.31 7.01 24.63
N LEU A 230 11.48 6.72 23.62
CA LEU A 230 11.65 5.57 22.73
C LEU A 230 12.98 5.62 21.97
N SER A 231 13.37 6.81 21.48
CA SER A 231 14.65 6.98 20.79
C SER A 231 15.87 6.64 21.66
N LYS A 232 15.75 6.79 22.99
CA LYS A 232 16.81 6.45 23.95
C LYS A 232 16.79 4.97 24.37
N LYS A 233 15.77 4.20 23.98
CA LYS A 233 15.61 2.76 24.25
C LYS A 233 16.18 1.96 23.09
N ILE A 234 17.50 1.77 23.10
CA ILE A 234 18.25 1.08 22.04
C ILE A 234 18.34 -0.42 22.36
N HIS A 235 18.14 -1.27 21.35
CA HIS A 235 18.26 -2.74 21.43
C HIS A 235 18.68 -3.32 20.06
N PRO A 236 19.20 -4.57 20.01
CA PRO A 236 19.36 -5.30 18.77
C PRO A 236 18.04 -5.39 17.98
N LYS A 237 18.04 -4.99 16.71
CA LYS A 237 16.82 -4.99 15.87
C LYS A 237 16.72 -6.20 14.94
N THR A 238 17.82 -6.88 14.66
CA THR A 238 17.89 -7.98 13.70
C THR A 238 18.80 -9.10 14.19
N LYS A 239 18.61 -10.32 13.67
CA LYS A 239 19.50 -11.46 13.95
C LYS A 239 20.93 -11.11 13.49
N GLY A 240 21.88 -11.09 14.42
CA GLY A 240 23.28 -10.66 14.18
C GLY A 240 23.61 -9.21 14.56
N ASP A 241 22.62 -8.42 15.00
CA ASP A 241 22.86 -7.07 15.53
C ASP A 241 23.51 -7.14 16.92
N LYS A 242 24.72 -6.59 17.05
CA LYS A 242 25.52 -6.59 18.29
C LYS A 242 25.26 -5.36 19.18
N THR A 243 24.28 -4.53 18.83
CA THR A 243 23.99 -3.30 19.58
C THR A 243 23.62 -3.61 21.04
N LYS A 244 24.41 -3.13 22.00
CA LYS A 244 24.12 -3.35 23.43
C LYS A 244 22.79 -2.70 23.81
N LYS A 245 21.98 -3.41 24.61
CA LYS A 245 20.72 -2.86 25.15
C LYS A 245 21.04 -1.65 26.02
N SER A 246 20.36 -0.52 25.78
CA SER A 246 20.52 0.68 26.62
C SER A 246 19.92 0.48 28.02
N ASN A 247 20.48 1.14 29.03
CA ASN A 247 19.92 1.13 30.40
C ASN A 247 18.47 1.62 30.45
N ASN A 248 18.09 2.56 29.56
CA ASN A 248 16.71 3.06 29.47
C ASN A 248 15.72 2.00 28.96
N LEU A 249 16.19 1.03 28.17
CA LEU A 249 15.38 -0.11 27.75
C LEU A 249 15.24 -1.12 28.90
N LEU A 250 16.33 -1.41 29.59
CA LEU A 250 16.34 -2.36 30.71
C LEU A 250 15.44 -1.90 31.87
N LYS A 251 15.38 -0.59 32.16
CA LYS A 251 14.49 -0.01 33.18
C LYS A 251 13.00 0.00 32.81
N ALA A 252 12.65 -0.32 31.57
CA ALA A 252 11.28 -0.21 31.06
C ALA A 252 10.51 -1.53 31.06
N PHE A 253 11.20 -2.63 31.38
CA PHE A 253 10.68 -3.97 31.56
C PHE A 253 11.07 -4.44 32.96
#